data_AF-A0A9X9IQ85-F1
#
_entry.id   AF-A0A9X9IQ85-F1
#
_cell.length_a   1.000
_cell.length_b   1.000
_cell.length_c   1.000
_cell.angle_alpha   90.00
_cell.angle_beta   90.00
_cell.angle_gamma   90.00
#
_symmetry.space_group_name_H-M   'P 1'
#
loop_
_entity.id
_entity.type
_entity.pdbx_description
1 polymer ?
#
loop_
_entity_poly.entity_id
_entity_poly.type
_entity_poly.pdbx_seq_one_letter_code
_entity_poly.pdbx_strand_id
1 'polypeptide(L)'
;MKTRVKIMIAFTLMMILTFIGYNVYKSQKKQMHLSALAMANVEALARIELPEVVVTCGASGGQCWAIWGDCSLGWFLRYDNCTFTGYMHDSCYTPCD
;
A
#
# COMPACT_ATOMS: atom_id res chain seq x y z
N MET A 1 -17.19 -57.84 -14.29
CA MET A 1 -16.87 -56.83 -15.33
C MET A 1 -15.77 -57.38 -16.25
N LYS A 2 -16.05 -57.49 -17.55
CA LYS A 2 -15.12 -58.06 -18.56
C LYS A 2 -13.82 -57.24 -18.61
N THR A 3 -12.66 -57.89 -18.72
CA THR A 3 -11.32 -57.26 -18.67
C THR A 3 -11.17 -56.13 -19.70
N ARG A 4 -11.79 -56.29 -20.88
CA ARG A 4 -11.82 -55.25 -21.92
C ARG A 4 -12.53 -53.97 -21.48
N VAL A 5 -13.60 -54.09 -20.70
CA VAL A 5 -14.33 -52.93 -20.17
C VAL A 5 -13.49 -52.18 -19.13
N LYS A 6 -12.69 -52.91 -18.33
CA LYS A 6 -11.79 -52.28 -17.34
C LYS A 6 -10.69 -51.46 -18.02
N ILE A 7 -10.12 -51.97 -19.10
CA ILE A 7 -9.10 -51.28 -19.89
C ILE A 7 -9.66 -50.00 -20.53
N MET A 8 -10.86 -50.09 -21.11
CA MET A 8 -11.51 -48.92 -21.73
C MET A 8 -11.80 -47.81 -20.71
N ILE A 9 -12.28 -48.18 -19.51
CA ILE A 9 -12.53 -47.21 -18.44
C ILE A 9 -11.22 -46.58 -17.92
N ALA A 10 -10.17 -47.38 -17.76
CA ALA A 10 -8.87 -46.85 -17.34
C ALA A 10 -8.31 -45.84 -18.36
N PHE A 11 -8.45 -46.13 -19.66
CA PHE A 11 -7.98 -45.26 -20.72
C PHE A 11 -8.76 -43.94 -20.79
N THR A 12 -10.10 -43.99 -20.67
CA THR A 12 -10.92 -42.79 -20.67
C THR A 12 -10.65 -41.91 -19.46
N LEU A 13 -10.48 -42.49 -18.27
CA LEU A 13 -10.09 -41.74 -17.06
C LEU A 13 -8.73 -41.04 -17.23
N MET A 14 -7.75 -41.72 -17.81
CA MET A 14 -6.44 -41.12 -18.09
C MET A 14 -6.54 -39.91 -19.02
N MET A 15 -7.34 -40.01 -20.09
CA MET A 15 -7.55 -38.88 -21.02
C MET A 15 -8.27 -37.70 -20.37
N ILE A 16 -9.23 -37.96 -19.49
CA ILE A 16 -9.93 -36.89 -18.76
C ILE A 16 -8.97 -36.17 -17.81
N LEU A 17 -8.14 -36.91 -17.07
CA LEU A 17 -7.15 -36.35 -16.15
C LEU A 17 -6.11 -35.48 -16.87
N THR A 18 -5.60 -35.92 -18.02
CA THR A 18 -4.65 -35.12 -18.81
C THR A 18 -5.30 -33.87 -19.39
N PHE A 19 -6.56 -33.95 -19.84
CA PHE A 19 -7.29 -32.80 -20.37
C PHE A 19 -7.57 -31.76 -19.28
N ILE A 20 -8.04 -32.17 -18.11
CA ILE A 20 -8.26 -31.27 -16.96
C ILE A 20 -6.92 -30.67 -16.52
N GLY A 21 -5.88 -31.50 -16.33
CA GLY A 21 -4.56 -31.04 -15.91
C GLY A 21 -3.95 -30.02 -16.87
N TYR A 22 -4.04 -30.25 -18.18
CA TYR A 22 -3.54 -29.31 -19.20
C TYR A 22 -4.30 -27.98 -19.19
N ASN A 23 -5.63 -28.02 -19.08
CA ASN A 23 -6.44 -26.80 -19.04
C ASN A 23 -6.24 -26.01 -17.73
N VAL A 24 -6.10 -26.69 -16.59
CA VAL A 24 -5.76 -26.07 -15.30
C VAL A 24 -4.36 -25.45 -15.36
N TYR A 25 -3.36 -26.16 -15.87
CA TYR A 25 -1.99 -25.62 -16.03
C TYR A 25 -1.96 -24.39 -16.94
N LYS A 26 -2.68 -24.43 -18.06
CA LYS A 26 -2.81 -23.29 -18.98
C LYS A 26 -3.56 -22.12 -18.34
N SER A 27 -4.60 -22.40 -17.55
CA SER A 27 -5.37 -21.38 -16.82
C SER A 27 -4.53 -20.72 -15.73
N GLN A 28 -3.79 -21.51 -14.95
CA GLN A 28 -2.85 -21.04 -13.95
C GLN A 28 -1.76 -20.17 -14.59
N LYS A 29 -1.17 -20.61 -15.72
CA LYS A 29 -0.18 -19.80 -16.44
C LYS A 29 -0.75 -18.48 -16.95
N LYS A 30 -2.03 -18.45 -17.36
CA LYS A 30 -2.73 -17.20 -17.70
C LYS A 30 -2.98 -16.31 -16.48
N GLN A 31 -3.31 -16.89 -15.32
CA GLN A 31 -3.60 -16.15 -14.08
C GLN A 31 -2.35 -15.72 -13.32
N MET A 32 -1.22 -16.41 -13.50
CA MET A 32 0.10 -16.03 -12.97
C MET A 32 0.74 -14.86 -13.71
N HIS A 33 0.12 -14.37 -14.80
CA HIS A 33 0.37 -13.00 -15.27
C HIS A 33 -0.27 -12.02 -14.30
N LEU A 34 0.23 -11.98 -13.05
CA LEU A 34 0.09 -10.81 -12.20
C LEU A 34 0.53 -9.62 -13.04
N SER A 35 -0.38 -8.67 -13.26
CA SER A 35 -0.13 -7.57 -14.17
C SER A 35 1.15 -6.86 -13.72
N ALA A 36 2.03 -6.52 -14.65
CA ALA A 36 3.23 -5.74 -14.34
C ALA A 36 2.88 -4.47 -13.55
N LEU A 37 1.65 -3.97 -13.72
CA LEU A 37 1.06 -2.86 -12.96
C LEU A 37 0.79 -3.20 -11.47
N ALA A 38 0.25 -4.38 -11.16
CA ALA A 38 0.05 -4.83 -9.79
C ALA A 38 1.39 -5.04 -9.07
N MET A 39 2.42 -5.54 -9.78
CA MET A 39 3.77 -5.69 -9.23
C MET A 39 4.48 -4.35 -9.04
N ALA A 40 4.30 -3.39 -9.96
CA ALA A 40 4.86 -2.04 -9.82
C ALA A 40 4.29 -1.29 -8.61
N ASN A 41 2.99 -1.48 -8.31
CA ASN A 41 2.37 -0.89 -7.12
C ASN A 41 2.89 -1.54 -5.83
N VAL A 42 3.16 -2.85 -5.84
CA VAL A 42 3.79 -3.56 -4.72
C VAL A 42 5.25 -3.14 -4.56
N GLU A 43 6.00 -2.95 -5.63
CA GLU A 43 7.37 -2.40 -5.56
C GLU A 43 7.38 -0.94 -5.09
N ALA A 44 6.41 -0.12 -5.50
CA ALA A 44 6.27 1.24 -5.00
C ALA A 44 5.94 1.27 -3.50
N LEU A 45 5.17 0.31 -3.01
CA LEU A 45 4.85 0.18 -1.58
C LEU A 45 5.99 -0.47 -0.76
N ALA A 46 6.80 -1.34 -1.37
CA ALA A 46 7.96 -1.99 -0.73
C ALA A 46 9.22 -1.10 -0.75
N ARG A 47 9.26 -0.08 -1.61
CA ARG A 47 10.16 1.08 -1.45
C ARG A 47 9.67 1.95 -0.29
N ILE A 48 9.66 1.37 0.91
CA ILE A 48 9.63 2.12 2.18
C ILE A 48 11.04 2.62 2.52
N GLU A 49 11.83 2.94 1.50
CA GLU A 49 12.76 4.05 1.59
C GLU A 49 11.96 5.23 1.02
N LEU A 50 10.95 5.69 1.78
CA LEU A 50 10.61 7.11 1.65
C LEU A 50 11.94 7.84 1.81
N PRO A 51 12.28 8.81 0.95
CA PRO A 51 13.41 9.67 1.24
C PRO A 51 13.21 10.09 2.69
N GLU A 52 14.22 9.88 3.54
CA GLU A 52 14.18 10.38 4.91
C GLU A 52 13.84 11.87 4.75
N VAL A 53 12.57 12.21 4.95
CA VAL A 53 12.13 13.59 4.91
C VAL A 53 12.74 14.08 6.19
N VAL A 54 13.97 14.60 6.08
CA VAL A 54 14.63 15.27 7.17
C VAL A 54 13.75 16.47 7.42
N VAL A 55 12.82 16.31 8.36
CA VAL A 55 11.98 17.38 8.85
C VAL A 55 12.92 18.28 9.62
N THR A 56 13.49 19.27 8.93
CA THR A 56 14.28 20.32 9.56
C THR A 56 13.35 21.21 10.35
N CYS A 57 13.29 20.95 11.65
CA CYS A 57 12.62 21.82 12.61
C CYS A 57 13.10 23.27 12.45
N GLY A 58 12.18 24.23 12.43
CA GLY A 58 12.50 25.67 12.43
C GLY A 58 12.75 26.30 11.05
N ALA A 59 12.55 25.56 9.95
CA ALA A 59 12.63 26.13 8.59
C ALA A 59 11.39 26.96 8.21
N SER A 60 10.21 26.61 8.73
CA SER A 60 8.94 27.35 8.61
C SER A 60 7.99 26.95 9.75
N GLY A 61 6.94 27.73 10.01
CA GLY A 61 5.81 27.31 10.84
C GLY A 61 5.24 25.97 10.37
N GLY A 62 4.84 25.09 11.30
CA GLY A 62 4.40 23.72 10.99
C GLY A 62 4.98 22.67 11.93
N GLN A 63 5.97 21.93 11.43
CA GLN A 63 6.60 20.81 12.14
C GLN A 63 7.59 21.29 13.22
N CYS A 64 7.53 20.66 14.39
CA CYS A 64 8.27 21.05 15.60
C CYS A 64 7.80 22.35 16.25
N TRP A 65 6.53 22.69 16.02
CA TRP A 65 5.84 23.80 16.65
C TRP A 65 4.63 23.26 17.42
N ALA A 66 4.36 23.82 18.59
CA ALA A 66 3.20 23.47 19.39
C ALA A 66 2.36 24.71 19.69
N ILE A 67 1.11 24.47 20.05
CA ILE A 67 0.14 25.49 20.43
C ILE A 67 0.50 26.06 21.81
N TRP A 68 0.74 27.36 21.87
CA TRP A 68 1.03 28.09 23.10
C TRP A 68 0.47 29.50 23.08
N GLY A 69 -0.40 29.82 24.04
CA GLY A 69 -1.01 31.14 24.13
C GLY A 69 -1.97 31.44 22.97
N ASP A 70 -2.46 32.67 22.90
CA ASP A 70 -3.48 33.08 21.94
C ASP A 70 -2.98 34.17 21.01
N CYS A 71 -3.25 34.03 19.71
CA CYS A 71 -3.03 35.04 18.67
C CYS A 71 -4.37 35.55 18.12
N SER A 72 -4.46 36.85 17.81
CA SER A 72 -5.69 37.47 17.30
C SER A 72 -5.49 37.94 15.86
N LEU A 73 -6.22 37.36 14.91
CA LEU A 73 -6.29 37.84 13.53
C LEU A 73 -7.47 38.81 13.41
N GLY A 74 -7.21 40.10 13.62
CA GLY A 74 -8.25 41.14 13.66
C GLY A 74 -9.01 41.18 14.99
N TRP A 75 -10.25 41.69 14.98
CA TRP A 75 -11.01 42.02 16.20
C TRP A 75 -11.77 40.85 16.84
N PHE A 76 -11.93 39.71 16.14
CA PHE A 76 -12.84 38.64 16.60
C PHE A 76 -12.38 37.19 16.36
N LEU A 77 -11.24 36.95 15.70
CA LEU A 77 -10.74 35.59 15.49
C LEU A 77 -9.51 35.36 16.36
N ARG A 78 -9.69 34.59 17.43
CA ARG A 78 -8.63 34.17 18.34
C ARG A 78 -8.26 32.73 17.99
N TYR A 79 -7.02 32.53 17.60
CA TYR A 79 -6.44 31.22 17.34
C TYR A 79 -5.35 30.92 18.36
N ASP A 80 -5.02 29.65 18.49
CA ASP A 80 -3.86 29.19 19.21
C ASP A 80 -2.57 29.61 18.49
N ASN A 81 -1.65 30.27 19.20
CA ASN A 81 -0.38 30.72 18.61
C ASN A 81 0.61 29.56 18.50
N CYS A 82 1.30 29.43 17.36
CA CYS A 82 2.33 28.40 17.21
C CYS A 82 3.64 28.93 17.81
N THR A 83 4.28 28.15 18.69
CA THR A 83 5.64 28.45 19.17
C THR A 83 6.57 27.27 18.88
N PHE A 84 7.79 27.58 18.46
CA PHE A 84 8.81 26.59 18.17
C PHE A 84 9.19 25.80 19.44
N THR A 85 9.07 24.48 19.40
CA THR A 85 9.46 23.58 20.50
C THR A 85 10.69 22.75 20.17
N GLY A 86 10.95 22.50 18.88
CA GLY A 86 12.07 21.67 18.41
C GLY A 86 11.83 20.16 18.54
N TYR A 87 10.65 19.73 18.99
CA TYR A 87 10.30 18.32 19.08
C TYR A 87 9.58 17.83 17.82
N MET A 88 10.11 16.77 17.20
CA MET A 88 9.54 16.20 15.97
C MET A 88 8.13 15.61 16.13
N HIS A 89 7.64 15.42 17.35
CA HIS A 89 6.27 14.97 17.60
C HIS A 89 5.25 16.12 17.65
N ASP A 90 5.72 17.37 17.72
CA ASP A 90 4.87 18.53 17.77
C ASP A 90 4.59 19.05 16.35
N SER A 91 3.34 19.41 16.09
CA SER A 91 2.97 20.05 14.83
C SER A 91 1.87 21.08 15.04
N CYS A 92 2.06 22.29 14.49
CA CYS A 92 1.14 23.41 14.57
C CYS A 92 1.16 24.16 13.24
N TYR A 93 0.01 24.18 12.54
CA TYR A 93 -0.15 24.80 11.21
C TYR A 93 -1.06 26.03 11.24
N THR A 94 -1.41 26.51 12.44
CA THR A 94 -2.25 27.70 12.54
C THR A 94 -1.47 28.91 12.01
N PRO A 95 -2.16 29.89 11.40
CA PRO A 95 -1.53 31.03 10.72
C PRO A 95 -0.91 32.06 11.70
N CYS A 96 -0.38 31.64 12.83
CA CYS A 96 0.24 32.54 13.80
C CYS A 96 1.75 32.43 13.72
N ASP A 97 2.23 33.08 12.66
CA ASP A 97 3.56 33.64 12.38
C ASP A 97 3.35 35.14 12.03
#